data_AF-A0A5M9IXY7-F1
#
_entry.id   AF-A0A5M9IXY7-F1
#
_cell.length_a   1.000
_cell.length_b   1.000
_cell.length_c   1.000
_cell.angle_alpha   90.00
_cell.angle_beta   90.00
_cell.angle_gamma   90.00
#
_symmetry.space_group_name_H-M   'P 1'
#
loop_
_entity.id
_entity.type
_entity.pdbx_description
1 polymer ?
#
loop_
_entity_poly.entity_id
_entity_poly.type
_entity_poly.pdbx_seq_one_letter_code
_entity_poly.pdbx_strand_id
1 'polypeptide(L)'
;MTPYKAPLDGPRAQVKSELSTHDSYNEGLSVSVSTDHECLEGRVGTPSQETALFTVHGTTSRPDGYVDIAANQALHLIVSGLASAGRRCVIEFNTEFAAQGRYLLKGGIADSDSGWCRVEVINADTGASLVKFETPTQVTPAPTERYSWRQFMAHQGCFLPSIEH
;
A
#
# COMPACT_ATOMS: atom_id res chain seq x y z
N MET A 1 1.56 16.57 -4.30
CA MET A 1 0.62 15.49 -4.64
C MET A 1 -0.76 15.89 -4.14
N THR A 2 -1.81 15.67 -4.93
CA THR A 2 -3.18 16.04 -4.54
C THR A 2 -3.69 15.05 -3.48
N PRO A 3 -4.35 15.49 -2.39
CA PRO A 3 -4.94 14.56 -1.42
C PRO A 3 -6.00 13.68 -2.07
N TYR A 4 -5.99 12.39 -1.71
CA TYR A 4 -7.02 11.45 -2.12
C TYR A 4 -8.37 11.86 -1.55
N LYS A 5 -9.41 11.70 -2.37
CA LYS A 5 -10.80 11.84 -1.99
C LYS A 5 -11.54 10.64 -2.52
N ALA A 6 -12.19 9.87 -1.64
CA ALA A 6 -13.08 8.81 -2.08
C ALA A 6 -14.16 9.39 -3.01
N PRO A 7 -14.56 8.66 -4.08
CA PRO A 7 -15.67 9.04 -4.93
C PRO A 7 -16.91 9.40 -4.10
N LEU A 8 -17.62 10.46 -4.52
CA LEU A 8 -18.81 10.92 -3.82
C LEU A 8 -19.90 9.84 -3.82
N ASP A 9 -20.06 9.19 -4.96
CA ASP A 9 -21.01 8.11 -5.20
C ASP A 9 -20.32 6.75 -5.09
N GLY A 10 -21.01 5.78 -4.48
CA GLY A 10 -20.55 4.39 -4.38
C GLY A 10 -20.24 3.92 -2.95
N PRO A 11 -19.99 2.61 -2.78
CA PRO A 11 -19.67 2.03 -1.48
C PRO A 11 -18.33 2.57 -0.95
N ARG A 12 -18.28 2.81 0.36
CA ARG A 12 -17.09 3.32 1.06
C ARG A 12 -16.69 2.40 2.19
N ALA A 13 -15.39 2.32 2.42
CA ALA A 13 -14.78 1.78 3.62
C ALA A 13 -14.03 2.91 4.32
N GLN A 14 -13.45 2.60 5.47
CA GLN A 14 -12.59 3.52 6.20
C GLN A 14 -11.22 2.89 6.41
N VAL A 15 -10.17 3.66 6.18
CA VAL A 15 -8.79 3.23 6.40
C VAL A 15 -8.10 4.23 7.33
N LYS A 16 -7.24 3.71 8.20
CA LYS A 16 -6.37 4.49 9.08
C LYS A 16 -4.94 3.99 8.91
N SER A 17 -3.99 4.92 8.87
CA SER A 17 -2.57 4.58 8.94
C SER A 17 -2.13 4.47 10.40
N GLU A 18 -1.54 3.32 10.73
CA GLU A 18 -0.73 3.08 11.93
C GLU A 18 0.70 2.68 11.51
N LEU A 19 1.13 3.23 10.37
CA LEU A 19 2.50 3.11 9.88
C LEU A 19 3.41 4.03 10.71
N SER A 20 4.67 3.66 10.84
CA SER A 20 5.67 4.49 11.51
C SER A 20 7.00 4.51 10.77
N THR A 21 7.72 5.63 10.89
CA THR A 21 9.15 5.70 10.57
C THR A 21 9.96 5.79 11.86
N HIS A 22 11.28 5.77 11.77
CA HIS A 22 12.08 6.20 12.92
C HIS A 22 11.85 7.70 13.18
N ASP A 23 12.10 8.13 14.41
CA ASP A 23 11.98 9.53 14.82
C ASP A 23 13.20 10.34 14.35
N SER A 24 13.28 10.52 13.03
CA SER A 24 14.34 11.25 12.34
C SER A 24 13.72 12.19 11.32
N TYR A 25 14.17 13.44 11.31
CA TYR A 25 13.67 14.49 10.40
C TYR A 25 13.83 14.13 8.90
N ASN A 26 14.79 13.27 8.57
CA ASN A 26 15.07 12.87 7.19
C ASN A 26 14.27 11.64 6.75
N GLU A 27 13.39 11.12 7.61
CA GLU A 27 12.60 9.93 7.34
C GLU A 27 11.15 10.27 7.12
N GLY A 28 10.56 9.65 6.11
CA GLY A 28 9.18 9.86 5.76
C GLY A 28 8.62 8.65 5.06
N LEU A 29 7.33 8.41 5.26
CA LEU A 29 6.60 7.39 4.55
C LEU A 29 5.31 8.00 4.00
N SER A 30 4.91 7.60 2.81
CA SER A 30 3.66 8.01 2.20
C SER A 30 2.90 6.83 1.66
N VAL A 31 1.58 6.89 1.77
CA VAL A 31 0.67 5.98 1.09
C VAL A 31 -0.08 6.78 0.04
N SER A 32 -0.06 6.34 -1.21
CA SER A 32 -0.85 6.89 -2.31
C SER A 32 -1.81 5.85 -2.87
N VAL A 33 -2.92 6.35 -3.42
CA VAL A 33 -3.80 5.59 -4.30
C VAL A 33 -3.47 6.00 -5.72
N SER A 34 -3.09 5.04 -6.55
CA SER A 34 -2.91 5.29 -7.98
C SER A 34 -4.25 5.11 -8.70
N THR A 35 -4.63 6.11 -9.49
CA THR A 35 -5.75 5.96 -10.45
C THR A 35 -5.29 5.34 -11.76
N ASP A 36 -4.01 4.99 -11.87
CA ASP A 36 -3.49 4.31 -13.03
C ASP A 36 -3.91 2.83 -13.01
N HIS A 37 -4.82 2.51 -13.92
CA HIS A 37 -5.31 1.16 -14.15
C HIS A 37 -4.43 0.37 -15.13
N GLU A 38 -3.44 0.96 -15.78
CA GLU A 38 -2.47 0.23 -16.61
C GLU A 38 -1.69 -0.79 -15.78
N CYS A 39 -1.53 -0.49 -14.49
CA CYS A 39 -1.00 -1.45 -13.54
C CYS A 39 -1.87 -2.70 -13.44
N LEU A 40 -3.19 -2.59 -13.52
CA LEU A 40 -4.11 -3.72 -13.55
C LEU A 40 -3.99 -4.57 -14.83
N GLU A 41 -3.41 -4.02 -15.89
CA GLU A 41 -3.14 -4.70 -17.16
C GLU A 41 -1.74 -5.33 -17.23
N GLY A 42 -1.00 -5.36 -16.10
CA GLY A 42 0.37 -5.87 -16.06
C GLY A 42 1.40 -4.94 -16.70
N ARG A 43 1.13 -3.63 -16.76
CA ARG A 43 2.08 -2.59 -17.20
C ARG A 43 2.55 -1.72 -16.04
N VAL A 44 3.77 -1.19 -16.10
CA VAL A 44 4.26 -0.27 -15.05
C VAL A 44 3.34 0.96 -15.04
N GLY A 45 2.66 1.19 -13.92
CA GLY A 45 1.79 2.36 -13.76
C GLY A 45 2.58 3.66 -13.91
N THR A 46 1.93 4.67 -14.46
CA THR A 46 2.47 6.01 -14.65
C THR A 46 2.51 6.74 -13.29
N PRO A 47 3.69 7.16 -12.79
CA PRO A 47 3.85 7.82 -11.48
C PRO A 47 3.14 9.19 -11.33
N SER A 48 2.39 9.64 -12.35
CA SER A 48 1.73 10.95 -12.38
C SER A 48 0.26 10.93 -11.98
N GLN A 49 -0.31 9.74 -11.75
CA GLN A 49 -1.73 9.56 -11.42
C GLN A 49 -1.98 9.16 -9.96
N GLU A 50 -1.02 9.49 -9.09
CA GLU A 50 -1.11 9.20 -7.67
C GLU A 50 -1.77 10.32 -6.88
N THR A 51 -2.63 9.92 -5.95
CA THR A 51 -3.24 10.82 -4.97
C THR A 51 -2.84 10.40 -3.57
N ALA A 52 -2.47 11.37 -2.74
CA ALA A 52 -1.92 11.13 -1.41
C ALA A 52 -3.02 10.71 -0.43
N LEU A 53 -2.94 9.49 0.07
CA LEU A 53 -3.85 8.99 1.11
C LEU A 53 -3.31 9.33 2.50
N PHE A 54 -2.04 9.01 2.77
CA PHE A 54 -1.37 9.30 4.03
C PHE A 54 0.05 9.82 3.83
N THR A 55 0.49 10.69 4.73
CA THR A 55 1.89 11.04 4.94
C THR A 55 2.24 10.79 6.40
N VAL A 56 3.35 10.11 6.63
CA VAL A 56 3.74 9.57 7.93
C VAL A 56 5.15 10.05 8.26
N HIS A 57 5.31 10.58 9.47
CA HIS A 57 6.60 11.00 10.01
C HIS A 57 6.67 10.63 11.48
N GLY A 58 7.71 9.88 11.87
CA GLY A 58 7.75 9.21 13.16
C GLY A 58 6.52 8.31 13.31
N THR A 59 5.74 8.50 14.38
CA THR A 59 4.46 7.82 14.60
C THR A 59 3.24 8.64 14.20
N THR A 60 3.45 9.82 13.59
CA THR A 60 2.35 10.73 13.25
C THR A 60 1.92 10.52 11.80
N SER A 61 0.65 10.15 11.60
CA SER A 61 0.02 10.12 10.28
C SER A 61 -0.77 11.40 10.01
N ARG A 62 -0.75 11.85 8.76
CA ARG A 62 -1.60 12.91 8.22
C ARG A 62 -2.33 12.42 6.97
N PRO A 63 -3.66 12.50 6.90
CA PRO A 63 -4.58 12.85 7.99
C PRO A 63 -4.48 11.87 9.17
N ASP A 64 -4.92 12.34 10.35
CA ASP A 64 -5.07 11.49 11.53
C ASP A 64 -6.44 10.79 11.53
N GLY A 65 -6.50 9.61 12.13
CA GLY A 65 -7.71 8.81 12.23
C GLY A 65 -8.13 8.11 10.93
N TYR A 66 -9.39 7.70 10.90
CA TYR A 66 -9.99 7.02 9.76
C TYR A 66 -10.39 8.01 8.67
N VAL A 67 -10.05 7.68 7.43
CA VAL A 67 -10.51 8.40 6.24
C VAL A 67 -11.28 7.49 5.30
N ASP A 68 -12.22 8.07 4.58
CA ASP A 68 -13.00 7.36 3.58
C ASP A 68 -12.12 6.90 2.42
N ILE A 69 -12.34 5.65 2.00
CA ILE A 69 -11.74 5.04 0.82
C ILE A 69 -12.79 4.29 0.02
N ALA A 70 -12.64 4.23 -1.30
CA ALA A 70 -13.54 3.47 -2.15
C ALA A 70 -13.55 1.98 -1.74
N ALA A 71 -14.71 1.35 -1.80
CA ALA A 71 -14.90 -0.05 -1.43
C ALA A 71 -15.51 -0.87 -2.57
N ASN A 72 -15.55 -2.20 -2.40
CA ASN A 72 -16.05 -3.20 -3.34
C ASN A 72 -15.45 -3.06 -4.75
N GLN A 73 -14.18 -2.64 -4.81
CA GLN A 73 -13.40 -2.54 -6.04
C GLN A 73 -11.91 -2.65 -5.71
N ALA A 74 -11.12 -3.12 -6.67
CA ALA A 74 -9.67 -3.16 -6.56
C ALA A 74 -9.09 -1.73 -6.52
N LEU A 75 -8.22 -1.47 -5.55
CA LEU A 75 -7.45 -0.25 -5.42
C LEU A 75 -5.96 -0.54 -5.46
N HIS A 76 -5.25 0.25 -6.25
CA HIS A 76 -3.80 0.21 -6.32
C HIS A 76 -3.20 1.15 -5.26
N LEU A 77 -2.59 0.56 -4.22
CA LEU A 77 -1.91 1.27 -3.16
C LEU A 77 -0.40 1.22 -3.36
N ILE A 78 0.24 2.37 -3.11
CA ILE A 78 1.68 2.54 -3.19
C ILE A 78 2.17 3.05 -1.84
N VAL A 79 3.08 2.31 -1.22
CA VAL A 79 3.78 2.71 0.01
C VAL A 79 5.20 3.09 -0.37
N SER A 80 5.52 4.38 -0.28
CA SER A 80 6.86 4.91 -0.54
C SER A 80 7.51 5.37 0.75
N GLY A 81 8.70 4.87 1.04
CA GLY A 81 9.53 5.25 2.17
C GLY A 81 10.82 5.94 1.74
N LEU A 82 11.19 6.98 2.47
CA LEU A 82 12.49 7.63 2.42
C LEU A 82 13.13 7.45 3.80
N ALA A 83 14.26 6.77 3.84
CA ALA A 83 15.06 6.58 5.05
C ALA A 83 16.35 7.42 4.99
N SER A 84 17.05 7.47 6.12
CA SER A 84 18.34 8.15 6.25
C SER A 84 19.35 7.71 5.16
N ALA A 85 20.28 8.61 4.81
CA ALA A 85 21.24 8.44 3.70
C ALA A 85 20.62 8.29 2.30
N GLY A 86 19.38 8.76 2.11
CA GLY A 86 18.71 8.78 0.80
C GLY A 86 18.23 7.40 0.33
N ARG A 87 18.19 6.42 1.24
CA ARG A 87 17.65 5.09 0.97
C ARG A 87 16.15 5.19 0.73
N ARG A 88 15.66 4.44 -0.25
CA ARG A 88 14.25 4.45 -0.63
C ARG A 88 13.72 3.03 -0.67
N CYS A 89 12.47 2.87 -0.28
CA CYS A 89 11.72 1.64 -0.45
C CYS A 89 10.35 1.97 -1.04
N VAL A 90 9.87 1.09 -1.91
CA VAL A 90 8.55 1.20 -2.53
C VAL A 90 7.90 -0.17 -2.48
N ILE A 91 6.65 -0.22 -2.05
CA ILE A 91 5.78 -1.39 -2.13
C ILE A 91 4.53 -0.95 -2.88
N GLU A 92 4.23 -1.59 -4.00
CA GLU A 92 2.96 -1.37 -4.71
C GLU A 92 2.14 -2.66 -4.68
N PHE A 93 0.84 -2.54 -4.43
CA PHE A 93 -0.03 -3.70 -4.33
C PHE A 93 -1.48 -3.31 -4.59
N ASN A 94 -2.26 -4.28 -5.09
CA ASN A 94 -3.70 -4.13 -5.17
C ASN A 94 -4.38 -4.76 -3.97
N THR A 95 -5.41 -4.10 -3.46
CA THR A 95 -6.27 -4.61 -2.40
C THR A 95 -7.71 -4.17 -2.64
N GLU A 96 -8.66 -4.90 -2.08
CA GLU A 96 -10.07 -4.51 -2.08
C GLU A 96 -10.57 -4.40 -0.65
N PHE A 97 -11.33 -3.34 -0.38
CA PHE A 97 -11.96 -3.11 0.92
C PHE A 97 -13.45 -3.40 0.83
N ALA A 98 -14.01 -4.09 1.82
CA ALA A 98 -15.44 -4.32 1.91
C ALA A 98 -16.16 -3.03 2.34
N ALA A 99 -17.33 -2.77 1.76
CA ALA A 99 -18.17 -1.64 2.13
C ALA A 99 -18.45 -1.62 3.64
N GLN A 100 -18.42 -0.41 4.23
CA GLN A 100 -18.60 -0.12 5.65
C GLN A 100 -17.55 -0.74 6.58
N GLY A 101 -16.54 -1.44 6.04
CA GLY A 101 -15.44 -2.01 6.81
C GLY A 101 -14.44 -0.96 7.26
N ARG A 102 -13.76 -1.23 8.38
CA ARG A 102 -12.66 -0.41 8.88
C ARG A 102 -11.33 -1.17 8.76
N TYR A 103 -10.29 -0.48 8.31
CA TYR A 103 -9.00 -1.10 8.01
C TYR A 103 -7.83 -0.31 8.58
N LEU A 104 -6.78 -1.02 8.99
CA LEU A 104 -5.52 -0.46 9.46
C LEU A 104 -4.41 -0.79 8.47
N LEU A 105 -3.61 0.21 8.11
CA LEU A 105 -2.30 0.00 7.48
C LEU A 105 -1.25 0.01 8.57
N LYS A 106 -0.61 -1.14 8.84
CA LYS A 106 0.43 -1.30 9.87
C LYS A 106 1.78 -1.61 9.24
N GLY A 107 2.85 -1.29 9.96
CA GLY A 107 4.22 -1.46 9.47
C GLY A 107 4.95 -0.13 9.47
N GLY A 108 5.78 0.10 8.45
CA GLY A 108 6.67 1.25 8.47
C GLY A 108 7.99 1.02 7.76
N ILE A 109 8.97 1.85 8.09
CA ILE A 109 10.37 1.58 7.75
C ILE A 109 10.92 0.61 8.80
N ALA A 110 11.31 -0.58 8.36
CA ALA A 110 11.96 -1.60 9.18
C ALA A 110 13.47 -1.32 9.25
N ASP A 111 13.97 -1.19 10.48
CA ASP A 111 15.38 -1.01 10.87
C ASP A 111 16.12 0.21 10.30
N SER A 112 16.91 0.88 11.14
CA SER A 112 17.70 2.07 10.80
C SER A 112 18.73 1.84 9.70
N ASP A 113 19.15 0.59 9.52
CA ASP A 113 20.34 0.25 8.75
C ASP A 113 20.03 -0.15 7.31
N SER A 114 18.80 -0.62 7.05
CA SER A 114 18.43 -1.31 5.82
C SER A 114 17.50 -0.49 4.92
N GLY A 115 16.74 0.46 5.48
CA GLY A 115 15.81 1.31 4.72
C GLY A 115 14.68 0.51 4.08
N TRP A 116 14.26 -0.57 4.73
CA TRP A 116 13.25 -1.48 4.24
C TRP A 116 11.85 -0.97 4.58
N CYS A 117 10.88 -1.17 3.71
CA CYS A 117 9.48 -0.90 4.00
C CYS A 117 8.79 -2.22 4.38
N ARG A 118 7.83 -2.15 5.31
CA ARG A 118 6.82 -3.18 5.56
C ARG A 118 5.45 -2.55 5.59
N VAL A 119 4.47 -3.23 5.02
CA VAL A 119 3.04 -2.87 5.16
C VAL A 119 2.20 -4.12 5.35
N GLU A 120 1.23 -4.04 6.25
CA GLU A 120 0.22 -5.04 6.50
C GLU A 120 -1.15 -4.35 6.53
N VAL A 121 -2.12 -4.91 5.79
CA VAL A 121 -3.50 -4.42 5.78
C VAL A 121 -4.32 -5.31 6.69
N ILE A 122 -4.95 -4.74 7.70
CA ILE A 122 -5.70 -5.47 8.72
C ILE A 122 -7.14 -4.97 8.75
N ASN A 123 -8.11 -5.88 8.72
CA ASN A 123 -9.49 -5.53 9.04
C ASN A 123 -9.57 -5.20 10.54
N ALA A 124 -9.92 -3.97 10.89
CA ALA A 124 -9.93 -3.47 12.26
C ALA A 124 -11.06 -4.08 13.10
N ASP A 125 -12.14 -4.54 12.47
CA ASP A 125 -13.31 -5.11 13.13
C ASP A 125 -13.09 -6.58 13.49
N THR A 126 -12.35 -7.33 12.66
CA THR A 126 -12.12 -8.76 12.85
C THR A 126 -10.69 -9.11 13.28
N GLY A 127 -9.74 -8.21 13.11
CA GLY A 127 -8.31 -8.45 13.30
C GLY A 127 -7.66 -9.29 12.20
N ALA A 128 -8.38 -9.65 11.13
CA ALA A 128 -7.86 -10.47 10.05
C ALA A 128 -6.85 -9.70 9.20
N SER A 129 -5.69 -10.31 8.93
CA SER A 129 -4.69 -9.81 7.98
C SER A 129 -5.15 -10.12 6.55
N LEU A 130 -5.26 -9.08 5.71
CA LEU A 130 -5.64 -9.22 4.31
C LEU A 130 -4.40 -9.51 3.46
N VAL A 131 -3.37 -8.67 3.62
CA VAL A 131 -2.11 -8.76 2.87
C VAL A 131 -0.96 -8.23 3.72
N LYS A 132 0.24 -8.75 3.47
CA LYS A 132 1.47 -8.35 4.15
C LYS A 132 2.65 -8.37 3.19
N PHE A 133 3.41 -7.28 3.16
CA PHE A 133 4.55 -7.09 2.27
C PHE A 133 5.74 -6.50 3.01
N GLU A 134 6.95 -6.87 2.61
CA GLU A 134 8.19 -6.25 3.07
C GLU A 134 9.26 -6.24 1.97
N THR A 135 10.17 -5.26 2.02
CA THR A 135 11.31 -5.14 1.10
C THR A 135 12.62 -5.55 1.78
N PRO A 136 13.63 -6.07 1.04
CA PRO A 136 13.50 -6.78 -0.22
C PRO A 136 12.82 -8.13 0.07
N THR A 137 11.75 -8.47 -0.64
CA THR A 137 10.94 -9.65 -0.30
C THR A 137 11.74 -10.95 -0.50
N GLN A 138 11.92 -11.76 0.55
CA GLN A 138 12.44 -13.13 0.49
C GLN A 138 11.30 -14.15 0.59
N VAL A 139 10.73 -14.63 -0.52
CA VAL A 139 10.16 -15.99 -0.57
C VAL A 139 10.34 -16.56 -1.97
N THR A 140 10.92 -17.76 -2.07
CA THR A 140 11.05 -18.52 -3.32
C THR A 140 9.79 -19.39 -3.47
N PRO A 141 8.86 -19.13 -4.42
CA PRO A 141 7.69 -19.99 -4.59
C PRO A 141 8.04 -21.39 -5.10
N ALA A 142 7.26 -22.37 -4.68
CA ALA A 142 7.35 -23.76 -5.10
C ALA A 142 6.74 -23.96 -6.51
N PRO A 143 7.21 -24.94 -7.31
CA PRO A 143 6.81 -25.11 -8.71
C PRO A 143 5.32 -25.37 -8.99
N THR A 144 4.51 -25.63 -7.96
CA THR A 144 3.11 -26.07 -8.07
C THR A 144 2.07 -24.97 -7.81
N GLU A 145 2.50 -23.75 -7.46
CA GLU A 145 1.58 -22.64 -7.20
C GLU A 145 1.26 -21.89 -8.49
N ARG A 146 -0.04 -21.72 -8.82
CA ARG A 146 -0.49 -21.05 -10.04
C ARG A 146 -0.21 -19.54 -9.99
N TYR A 147 0.52 -19.08 -11.01
CA TYR A 147 0.66 -17.72 -11.56
C TYR A 147 0.33 -16.53 -10.64
N SER A 148 0.93 -16.51 -9.46
CA SER A 148 1.02 -15.32 -8.64
C SER A 148 2.44 -15.26 -8.10
N TRP A 149 2.96 -14.05 -7.93
CA TRP A 149 4.26 -13.77 -7.31
C TRP A 149 5.48 -13.94 -8.23
N ARG A 150 5.83 -12.84 -8.92
CA ARG A 150 7.21 -12.35 -9.14
C ARG A 150 7.19 -11.20 -10.16
N GLN A 151 7.16 -9.96 -9.68
CA GLN A 151 7.93 -8.87 -10.25
C GLN A 151 7.83 -7.62 -9.37
N PHE A 152 8.88 -7.37 -8.60
CA PHE A 152 9.29 -6.01 -8.30
C PHE A 152 10.72 -5.90 -8.81
N MET A 153 10.92 -5.09 -9.85
CA MET A 153 12.13 -4.92 -10.69
C MET A 153 12.22 -5.71 -12.01
N ALA A 154 11.14 -6.31 -12.52
CA ALA A 154 11.07 -6.59 -13.95
C ALA A 154 9.76 -6.00 -14.51
N HIS A 155 9.77 -5.77 -15.82
CA HIS A 155 8.89 -4.89 -16.59
C HIS A 155 7.41 -5.30 -16.72
N GLN A 156 6.82 -5.97 -15.74
CA GLN A 156 5.43 -6.41 -15.76
C GLN A 156 4.75 -5.88 -14.49
N GLY A 157 3.77 -5.02 -14.71
CA GLY A 157 3.05 -4.21 -13.73
C GLY A 157 2.24 -4.93 -12.66
N CYS A 158 1.28 -4.20 -12.10
CA CYS A 158 0.55 -4.57 -10.89
C CYS A 158 -0.39 -5.77 -11.06
N PHE A 159 -0.65 -6.44 -9.94
CA PHE A 159 -1.39 -7.68 -9.92
C PHE A 159 -2.88 -7.47 -9.61
N LEU A 160 -3.79 -7.83 -10.52
CA LEU A 160 -5.21 -8.04 -10.20
C LEU A 160 -5.45 -9.47 -9.71
N PRO A 161 -6.03 -9.72 -8.51
CA PRO A 161 -6.59 -11.03 -8.23
C PRO A 161 -7.81 -11.26 -9.14
N SER A 162 -7.80 -12.37 -9.88
CA SER A 162 -8.98 -12.85 -10.61
C SER A 162 -10.01 -13.38 -9.62
N ILE A 163 -11.24 -12.88 -9.71
CA ILE A 163 -12.41 -13.52 -9.10
C ILE A 163 -12.87 -14.59 -10.10
N GLU A 164 -12.50 -15.85 -9.88
CA GLU A 164 -13.11 -16.97 -10.62
C GLU A 164 -14.51 -17.23 -10.04
N HIS A 165 -15.51 -17.23 -10.93
CA HIS A 165 -16.87 -17.74 -10.70
C HIS A 165 -16.90 -19.26 -10.60
#